data_AF-A0A8J7Y3K1-F1
#
_entry.id   AF-A0A8J7Y3K1-F1
#
_cell.length_a   1.000
_cell.length_b   1.000
_cell.length_c   1.000
_cell.angle_alpha   90.00
_cell.angle_beta   90.00
_cell.angle_gamma   90.00
#
_symmetry.space_group_name_H-M   'P 1'
#
loop_
_entity.id
_entity.type
_entity.pdbx_description
1 polymer ?
#
loop_
_entity_poly.entity_id
_entity_poly.type
_entity_poly.pdbx_seq_one_letter_code
_entity_poly.pdbx_strand_id
1 'polypeptide(L)'
;MKEHESSEELGWRAILRFVMYLLLMPLILFIAAGTVHWTMGWMYILLSYAFTAVSRIVVFYRNPETLRERGRFLEAENVRNWDKVLLLCAALLGPLFMFIVAGLDFRFSLSPDIPSSIQSLAVILVIVGYVIAGWAMIVNRFFSAVVRIQRERNQTAVRDGPYKFVRHPGYLGGILSILSIPVMLGSLWALLPAAFVAGLTIIRTSFEDKALKEELDGYKEYSQEVKYRLLPGIW
;
A
#
# COMPACT_ATOMS: atom_id res chain seq x y z
N MET A 1 -35.67 -0.93 -13.05
CA MET A 1 -35.61 -1.82 -11.86
C MET A 1 -34.40 -2.74 -11.87
N LYS A 2 -34.01 -3.37 -13.00
CA LYS A 2 -32.81 -4.23 -13.09
C LYS A 2 -31.45 -3.54 -12.93
N GLU A 3 -31.32 -2.25 -13.27
CA GLU A 3 -30.05 -1.52 -13.09
C GLU A 3 -29.74 -1.18 -11.63
N HIS A 4 -30.77 -0.94 -10.80
CA HIS A 4 -30.58 -0.62 -9.37
C HIS A 4 -30.18 -1.85 -8.54
N GLU A 5 -30.77 -3.03 -8.81
CA GLU A 5 -30.38 -4.29 -8.15
C GLU A 5 -28.91 -4.66 -8.40
N SER A 6 -28.40 -4.42 -9.63
CA SER A 6 -26.99 -4.72 -9.95
C SER A 6 -26.01 -3.81 -9.21
N SER A 7 -26.41 -2.57 -8.92
CA SER A 7 -25.56 -1.60 -8.21
C SER A 7 -25.47 -1.86 -6.71
N GLU A 8 -26.54 -2.38 -6.08
CA GLU A 8 -26.54 -2.73 -4.66
C GLU A 8 -25.83 -4.05 -4.38
N GLU A 9 -26.03 -5.08 -5.21
CA GLU A 9 -25.29 -6.35 -5.09
C GLU A 9 -23.76 -6.16 -5.26
N LEU A 10 -23.35 -5.28 -6.19
CA LEU A 10 -21.95 -4.95 -6.42
C LEU A 10 -21.34 -4.22 -5.21
N GLY A 11 -22.12 -3.35 -4.56
CA GLY A 11 -21.72 -2.62 -3.35
C GLY A 11 -21.48 -3.54 -2.16
N TRP A 12 -22.41 -4.46 -1.88
CA TRP A 12 -22.28 -5.40 -0.76
C TRP A 12 -21.10 -6.36 -0.90
N ARG A 13 -20.86 -6.88 -2.11
CA ARG A 13 -19.69 -7.76 -2.39
C ARG A 13 -18.36 -7.02 -2.18
N ALA A 14 -18.28 -5.74 -2.56
CA ALA A 14 -17.10 -4.92 -2.33
C ALA A 14 -16.87 -4.67 -0.83
N ILE A 15 -17.92 -4.38 -0.07
CA ILE A 15 -17.87 -4.22 1.39
C ILE A 15 -17.42 -5.53 2.05
N LEU A 16 -18.00 -6.66 1.68
CA LEU A 16 -17.62 -7.98 2.20
C LEU A 16 -16.15 -8.31 1.95
N ARG A 17 -15.66 -8.10 0.73
CA ARG A 17 -14.23 -8.32 0.38
C ARG A 17 -13.32 -7.42 1.19
N PHE A 18 -13.71 -6.16 1.39
CA PHE A 18 -12.95 -5.21 2.19
C PHE A 18 -12.92 -5.62 3.67
N VAL A 19 -14.05 -6.00 4.25
CA VAL A 19 -14.14 -6.51 5.63
C VAL A 19 -13.33 -7.79 5.79
N MET A 20 -13.44 -8.74 4.87
CA MET A 20 -12.62 -9.95 4.87
C MET A 20 -11.13 -9.62 4.84
N TYR A 21 -10.70 -8.70 3.97
CA TYR A 21 -9.31 -8.27 3.89
C TYR A 21 -8.82 -7.65 5.20
N LEU A 22 -9.65 -6.81 5.84
CA LEU A 22 -9.33 -6.24 7.15
C LEU A 22 -9.15 -7.37 8.18
N LEU A 23 -10.11 -8.29 8.30
CA LEU A 23 -10.07 -9.38 9.29
C LEU A 23 -8.96 -10.40 9.05
N LEU A 24 -8.56 -10.62 7.80
CA LEU A 24 -7.54 -11.61 7.44
C LEU A 24 -6.20 -11.31 8.12
N MET A 25 -5.82 -10.03 8.22
CA MET A 25 -4.51 -9.64 8.76
C MET A 25 -4.37 -9.89 10.27
N PRO A 26 -5.27 -9.40 11.16
CA PRO A 26 -5.27 -9.76 12.57
C PRO A 26 -5.36 -11.25 12.80
N LEU A 27 -6.22 -11.94 12.04
CA LEU A 27 -6.46 -13.36 12.21
C LEU A 27 -5.16 -14.14 12.01
N ILE A 28 -4.46 -13.90 10.89
CA ILE A 28 -3.18 -14.56 10.61
C ILE A 28 -2.12 -14.18 11.63
N LEU A 29 -2.02 -12.90 11.97
CA LEU A 29 -1.01 -12.41 12.91
C LEU A 29 -1.14 -13.09 14.28
N PHE A 30 -2.36 -13.13 14.85
CA PHE A 30 -2.59 -13.69 16.18
C PHE A 30 -2.67 -15.23 16.18
N ILE A 31 -3.13 -15.88 15.10
CA ILE A 31 -3.02 -17.33 14.96
C ILE A 31 -1.54 -17.75 14.94
N ALA A 32 -0.71 -17.05 14.16
CA ALA A 32 0.72 -17.33 14.10
C ALA A 32 1.40 -17.06 15.46
N ALA A 33 1.04 -15.97 16.13
CA ALA A 33 1.50 -15.65 17.47
C ALA A 33 1.05 -16.67 18.54
N GLY A 34 -0.06 -17.38 18.31
CA GLY A 34 -0.63 -18.32 19.27
C GLY A 34 -1.26 -17.67 20.49
N THR A 35 -1.38 -16.34 20.52
CA THR A 35 -1.98 -15.55 21.60
C THR A 35 -2.46 -14.21 21.07
N VAL A 36 -3.45 -13.62 21.74
CA VAL A 36 -3.90 -12.23 21.51
C VAL A 36 -3.22 -11.23 22.44
N HIS A 37 -2.43 -11.71 23.41
CA HIS A 37 -1.74 -10.87 24.39
C HIS A 37 -0.44 -10.29 23.84
N TRP A 38 -0.54 -9.54 22.74
CA TRP A 38 0.59 -8.88 22.10
C TRP A 38 0.25 -7.42 21.80
N THR A 39 0.73 -6.52 22.67
CA THR A 39 0.41 -5.09 22.64
C THR A 39 0.78 -4.43 21.31
N MET A 40 1.99 -4.69 20.80
CA MET A 40 2.43 -4.12 19.51
C MET A 40 1.62 -4.66 18.32
N GLY A 41 1.19 -5.92 18.37
CA GLY A 41 0.28 -6.49 17.39
C GLY A 41 -1.05 -5.72 17.32
N TRP A 42 -1.68 -5.46 18.48
CA TRP A 42 -2.89 -4.63 18.55
C TRP A 42 -2.65 -3.19 18.13
N MET A 43 -1.53 -2.59 18.55
CA MET A 43 -1.18 -1.22 18.18
C MET A 43 -1.07 -1.07 16.65
N TYR A 44 -0.43 -2.04 15.98
CA TYR A 44 -0.34 -2.08 14.52
C TYR A 44 -1.72 -2.19 13.86
N ILE A 45 -2.58 -3.10 14.35
CA ILE A 45 -3.93 -3.29 13.81
C ILE A 45 -4.76 -2.01 13.96
N LEU A 46 -4.80 -1.42 15.16
CA LEU A 46 -5.54 -0.19 15.41
C LEU A 46 -5.02 0.97 14.56
N LEU A 47 -3.70 1.11 14.46
CA LEU A 47 -3.08 2.14 13.63
C LEU A 47 -3.43 1.97 12.14
N SER A 48 -3.29 0.75 11.61
CA SER A 48 -3.57 0.45 10.20
C SER A 48 -5.06 0.63 9.86
N TYR A 49 -5.97 0.26 10.77
CA TYR A 49 -7.40 0.44 10.61
C TYR A 49 -7.80 1.92 10.68
N ALA A 50 -7.32 2.65 11.69
CA ALA A 50 -7.57 4.08 11.83
C ALA A 50 -7.08 4.83 10.60
N PHE A 51 -5.85 4.56 10.14
CA PHE A 51 -5.30 5.17 8.95
C PHE A 51 -6.10 4.81 7.69
N THR A 52 -6.45 3.54 7.52
CA THR A 52 -7.27 3.10 6.38
C THR A 52 -8.61 3.81 6.38
N ALA A 53 -9.32 3.85 7.51
CA ALA A 53 -10.60 4.54 7.62
C ALA A 53 -10.48 6.04 7.29
N VAL A 54 -9.54 6.76 7.93
CA VAL A 54 -9.32 8.19 7.68
C VAL A 54 -8.98 8.44 6.22
N SER A 55 -8.03 7.68 5.65
CA SER A 55 -7.63 7.83 4.25
C SER A 55 -8.82 7.64 3.29
N ARG A 56 -9.67 6.64 3.54
CA ARG A 56 -10.85 6.35 2.71
C ARG A 56 -11.91 7.42 2.84
N ILE A 57 -12.17 7.90 4.06
CA ILE A 57 -13.10 9.02 4.31
C ILE A 57 -12.62 10.28 3.59
N VAL A 58 -11.35 10.66 3.74
CA VAL A 58 -10.81 11.87 3.09
C VAL A 58 -10.85 11.76 1.57
N VAL A 59 -10.45 10.62 1.00
CA VAL A 59 -10.50 10.41 -0.45
C VAL A 59 -11.94 10.37 -0.96
N PHE A 60 -12.89 9.82 -0.18
CA PHE A 60 -14.31 9.84 -0.54
C PHE A 60 -14.85 11.26 -0.73
N TYR A 61 -14.51 12.17 0.19
CA TYR A 61 -14.94 13.57 0.09
C TYR A 61 -14.16 14.39 -0.95
N ARG A 62 -12.89 14.08 -1.19
CA ARG A 62 -12.03 14.82 -2.12
C ARG A 62 -12.18 14.35 -3.58
N ASN A 63 -12.14 13.04 -3.79
CA ASN A 63 -12.04 12.38 -5.10
C ASN A 63 -12.75 11.01 -5.06
N PRO A 64 -14.09 10.95 -5.00
CA PRO A 64 -14.83 9.69 -4.88
C PRO A 64 -14.59 8.74 -6.05
N GLU A 65 -14.28 9.27 -7.24
CA GLU A 65 -13.91 8.45 -8.39
C GLU A 65 -12.62 7.64 -8.18
N THR A 66 -11.65 8.14 -7.42
CA THR A 66 -10.43 7.39 -7.09
C THR A 66 -10.77 6.13 -6.32
N LEU A 67 -11.75 6.18 -5.41
CA LEU A 67 -12.19 4.98 -4.69
C LEU A 67 -12.94 4.01 -5.60
N ARG A 68 -13.76 4.51 -6.52
CA ARG A 68 -14.45 3.68 -7.53
C ARG A 68 -13.45 2.97 -8.43
N GLU A 69 -12.46 3.69 -8.95
CA GLU A 69 -11.36 3.13 -9.73
C GLU A 69 -10.64 2.02 -8.97
N ARG A 70 -10.28 2.29 -7.71
CA ARG A 70 -9.62 1.30 -6.85
C ARG A 70 -10.51 0.12 -6.47
N GLY A 71 -11.83 0.28 -6.41
CA GLY A 71 -12.78 -0.81 -6.15
C GLY A 71 -12.97 -1.73 -7.35
N ARG A 72 -12.87 -1.19 -8.56
CA ARG A 72 -13.01 -1.91 -9.83
C ARG A 72 -11.70 -2.48 -10.37
N PHE A 73 -10.65 -2.54 -9.56
CA PHE A 73 -9.33 -3.00 -10.02
C PHE A 73 -9.32 -4.44 -10.57
N LEU A 74 -10.25 -5.30 -10.12
CA LEU A 74 -10.43 -6.66 -10.66
C LEU A 74 -11.12 -6.67 -12.04
N GLU A 75 -11.89 -5.63 -12.35
CA GLU A 75 -12.57 -5.41 -13.63
C GLU A 75 -11.74 -4.55 -14.58
N ALA A 76 -10.58 -4.05 -14.12
CA ALA A 76 -9.74 -3.17 -14.91
C ALA A 76 -9.27 -3.90 -16.17
N GLU A 77 -9.69 -3.38 -17.32
CA GLU A 77 -9.24 -3.84 -18.62
C GLU A 77 -7.81 -3.40 -18.89
N ASN A 78 -7.09 -4.16 -19.72
CA ASN A 78 -5.72 -3.87 -20.15
C ASN A 78 -4.66 -3.78 -19.02
N VAL A 79 -4.90 -4.41 -17.87
CA VAL A 79 -3.88 -4.56 -16.83
C VAL A 79 -2.78 -5.48 -17.32
N ARG A 80 -1.54 -4.99 -17.26
CA ARG A 80 -0.34 -5.73 -17.69
C ARG A 80 -0.14 -7.00 -16.84
N ASN A 81 0.24 -8.11 -17.48
CA ASN A 81 0.41 -9.40 -16.79
C ASN A 81 1.45 -9.35 -15.66
N TRP A 82 2.57 -8.65 -15.87
CA TRP A 82 3.59 -8.48 -14.84
C TRP A 82 3.03 -7.73 -13.61
N ASP A 83 2.11 -6.78 -13.81
CA ASP A 83 1.54 -5.99 -12.73
C ASP A 83 0.60 -6.84 -11.87
N LYS A 84 -0.16 -7.75 -12.47
CA LYS A 84 -0.99 -8.72 -11.74
C LYS A 84 -0.14 -9.59 -10.82
N VAL A 85 0.99 -10.10 -11.32
CA VAL A 85 1.92 -10.93 -10.54
C VAL A 85 2.55 -10.11 -9.43
N LEU A 86 3.08 -8.92 -9.72
CA LEU A 86 3.68 -8.05 -8.70
C LEU A 86 2.65 -7.61 -7.66
N LEU A 87 1.41 -7.32 -8.04
CA LEU A 87 0.33 -6.97 -7.12
C LEU A 87 0.00 -8.16 -6.20
N LEU A 88 -0.17 -9.36 -6.76
CA LEU A 88 -0.44 -10.56 -5.98
C LEU A 88 0.68 -10.84 -4.96
N CYS A 89 1.93 -10.79 -5.42
CA CYS A 89 3.09 -11.06 -4.56
C CYS A 89 3.33 -9.94 -3.53
N ALA A 90 3.31 -8.67 -3.93
CA ALA A 90 3.69 -7.55 -3.07
C ALA A 90 2.53 -7.04 -2.19
N ALA A 91 1.29 -7.10 -2.65
CA ALA A 91 0.14 -6.54 -1.92
C ALA A 91 -0.69 -7.59 -1.17
N LEU A 92 -0.55 -8.89 -1.48
CA LEU A 92 -1.27 -9.95 -0.78
C LEU A 92 -0.31 -10.96 -0.15
N LEU A 93 0.38 -11.78 -0.95
CA LEU A 93 1.15 -12.91 -0.42
C LEU A 93 2.32 -12.49 0.48
N GLY A 94 3.06 -11.45 0.10
CA GLY A 94 4.19 -10.94 0.84
C GLY A 94 3.81 -10.42 2.22
N PRO A 95 2.84 -9.49 2.35
CA PRO A 95 2.36 -9.04 3.65
C PRO A 95 1.80 -10.18 4.51
N LEU A 96 1.03 -11.12 3.94
CA LEU A 96 0.53 -12.29 4.69
C LEU A 96 1.69 -13.13 5.24
N PHE A 97 2.68 -13.43 4.40
CA PHE A 97 3.87 -14.17 4.82
C PHE A 97 4.67 -13.41 5.88
N MET A 98 4.82 -12.09 5.74
CA MET A 98 5.46 -11.24 6.75
C MET A 98 4.75 -11.32 8.10
N PHE A 99 3.41 -11.29 8.15
CA PHE A 99 2.66 -11.42 9.42
C PHE A 99 2.73 -12.82 10.01
N ILE A 100 2.76 -13.87 9.17
CA ILE A 100 3.02 -15.24 9.64
C ILE A 100 4.38 -15.30 10.31
N VAL A 101 5.43 -14.82 9.65
CA VAL A 101 6.80 -14.81 10.19
C VAL A 101 6.85 -13.99 11.48
N ALA A 102 6.26 -12.79 11.51
CA ALA A 102 6.25 -11.94 12.70
C ALA A 102 5.53 -12.60 13.88
N GLY A 103 4.40 -13.26 13.64
CA GLY A 103 3.66 -13.99 14.68
C GLY A 103 4.45 -15.20 15.19
N LEU A 104 5.02 -16.01 14.31
CA LEU A 104 5.85 -17.16 14.70
C LEU A 104 7.10 -16.70 15.48
N ASP A 105 7.73 -15.61 15.04
CA ASP A 105 8.88 -15.01 15.72
C ASP A 105 8.50 -14.54 17.13
N PHE A 106 7.37 -13.85 17.29
CA PHE A 106 6.84 -13.49 18.60
C PHE A 106 6.58 -14.72 19.48
N ARG A 107 5.95 -15.76 18.92
CA ARG A 107 5.56 -16.98 19.64
C ARG A 107 6.76 -17.77 20.17
N PHE A 108 7.81 -17.88 19.36
CA PHE A 108 8.99 -18.69 19.67
C PHE A 108 10.19 -17.86 20.12
N SER A 109 10.03 -16.53 20.21
CA SER A 109 11.07 -15.57 20.59
C SER A 109 12.35 -15.75 19.76
N LEU A 110 12.21 -15.82 18.43
CA LEU A 110 13.34 -16.12 17.54
C LEU A 110 14.28 -14.92 17.34
N SER A 111 13.75 -13.70 17.50
CA SER A 111 14.49 -12.45 17.48
C SER A 111 14.94 -12.03 18.88
N PRO A 112 16.09 -11.35 19.01
CA PRO A 112 16.47 -10.70 20.25
C PRO A 112 15.49 -9.55 20.58
N ASP A 113 15.38 -9.23 21.87
CA ASP A 113 14.56 -8.13 22.34
C ASP A 113 15.00 -6.81 21.70
N ILE A 114 14.06 -6.16 21.00
CA ILE A 114 14.29 -4.83 20.42
C ILE A 114 13.96 -3.77 21.48
N PRO A 115 14.87 -2.83 21.78
CA PRO A 115 14.60 -1.74 22.72
C PRO A 115 13.32 -0.96 22.38
N SER A 116 12.54 -0.61 23.41
CA SER A 116 11.26 0.10 23.26
C SER A 116 11.38 1.44 22.53
N SER A 117 12.53 2.12 22.65
CA SER A 117 12.84 3.35 21.92
C SER A 117 12.93 3.11 20.41
N ILE A 118 13.53 2.00 19.98
CA ILE A 118 13.63 1.61 18.57
C ILE A 118 12.26 1.21 18.04
N GLN A 119 11.47 0.47 18.81
CA GLN A 119 10.10 0.12 18.41
C GLN A 119 9.22 1.38 18.30
N SER A 120 9.38 2.36 19.20
CA SER A 120 8.67 3.63 19.15
C SER A 120 9.07 4.46 17.93
N LEU A 121 10.36 4.48 17.56
CA LEU A 121 10.81 5.07 16.31
C LEU A 121 10.19 4.35 15.11
N ALA A 122 10.12 3.03 15.12
CA ALA A 122 9.48 2.26 14.06
C ALA A 122 7.99 2.59 13.91
N VAL A 123 7.26 2.77 15.02
CA VAL A 123 5.87 3.27 14.99
C VAL A 123 5.78 4.61 14.28
N ILE A 124 6.66 5.57 14.61
CA ILE A 124 6.69 6.88 13.96
C ILE A 124 6.94 6.72 12.46
N LEU A 125 7.89 5.86 12.06
CA LEU A 125 8.18 5.63 10.64
C LEU A 125 7.02 4.96 9.90
N VAL A 126 6.28 4.05 10.54
CA VAL A 126 5.04 3.48 9.98
C VAL A 126 4.02 4.58 9.74
N ILE A 127 3.80 5.46 10.72
CA ILE A 127 2.87 6.60 10.61
C ILE A 127 3.29 7.53 9.48
N VAL A 128 4.58 7.89 9.40
CA VAL A 128 5.10 8.76 8.34
C VAL A 128 4.91 8.13 6.96
N GLY A 129 5.23 6.84 6.80
CA GLY A 129 5.04 6.14 5.54
C GLY A 129 3.57 6.10 5.11
N TYR A 130 2.66 5.86 6.05
CA TYR A 130 1.23 5.94 5.83
C TYR A 130 0.80 7.35 5.42
N VAL A 131 1.21 8.39 6.14
CA VAL A 131 0.88 9.78 5.81
C VAL A 131 1.36 10.15 4.40
N ILE A 132 2.58 9.78 4.01
CA ILE A 132 3.10 10.03 2.65
C ILE A 132 2.23 9.31 1.60
N ALA A 133 1.92 8.03 1.81
CA ALA A 133 1.10 7.26 0.87
C ALA A 133 -0.35 7.79 0.79
N GLY A 134 -0.93 8.18 1.92
CA GLY A 134 -2.25 8.81 1.99
C GLY A 134 -2.27 10.15 1.28
N TRP A 135 -1.26 11.00 1.51
CA TRP A 135 -1.13 12.29 0.84
C TRP A 135 -1.03 12.13 -0.69
N ALA A 136 -0.23 11.15 -1.14
CA ALA A 136 -0.13 10.80 -2.55
C ALA A 136 -1.47 10.36 -3.15
N MET A 137 -2.26 9.55 -2.42
CA MET A 137 -3.57 9.09 -2.86
C MET A 137 -4.62 10.21 -2.87
N ILE A 138 -4.58 11.11 -1.89
CA ILE A 138 -5.53 12.23 -1.76
C ILE A 138 -5.36 13.22 -2.92
N VAL A 139 -4.12 13.54 -3.27
CA VAL A 139 -3.80 14.53 -4.32
C VAL A 139 -3.93 13.93 -5.72
N ASN A 140 -3.66 12.63 -5.90
CA ASN A 140 -3.72 12.00 -7.21
C ASN A 140 -5.11 11.41 -7.52
N ARG A 141 -5.90 12.12 -8.33
CA ARG A 141 -7.22 11.65 -8.80
C ARG A 141 -7.18 10.38 -9.67
N PHE A 142 -6.00 10.02 -10.17
CA PHE A 142 -5.75 8.83 -10.98
C PHE A 142 -5.07 7.70 -10.21
N PHE A 143 -5.03 7.78 -8.87
CA PHE A 143 -4.33 6.79 -8.03
C PHE A 143 -5.01 5.40 -8.08
N SER A 144 -4.54 4.55 -9.00
CA SER A 144 -5.10 3.22 -9.21
C SER A 144 -4.38 2.15 -8.36
N ALA A 145 -5.02 0.99 -8.21
CA ALA A 145 -4.39 -0.18 -7.58
C ALA A 145 -3.54 -0.98 -8.56
N VAL A 146 -3.77 -0.79 -9.87
CA VAL A 146 -3.11 -1.47 -10.98
C VAL A 146 -2.48 -0.45 -11.91
N VAL A 147 -1.41 -0.86 -12.60
CA VAL A 147 -0.71 -0.03 -13.58
C VAL A 147 -1.46 -0.05 -14.90
N ARG A 148 -2.16 1.04 -15.19
CA ARG A 148 -2.86 1.28 -16.45
C ARG A 148 -2.95 2.77 -16.78
N ILE A 149 -3.08 3.08 -18.07
CA ILE A 149 -3.39 4.43 -18.53
C ILE A 149 -4.90 4.61 -18.59
N GLN A 150 -5.43 5.56 -17.83
CA GLN A 150 -6.86 5.89 -17.69
C GLN A 150 -7.27 6.94 -18.74
N ARG A 151 -7.23 6.56 -20.02
CA ARG A 151 -7.59 7.46 -21.14
C ARG A 151 -9.03 7.95 -21.04
N GLU A 152 -9.93 7.09 -20.57
CA GLU A 152 -11.34 7.40 -20.33
C GLU A 152 -11.56 8.46 -19.26
N ARG A 153 -10.55 8.74 -18.41
CA ARG A 153 -10.58 9.79 -17.38
C ARG A 153 -9.71 10.99 -17.74
N ASN A 154 -9.22 11.06 -18.98
CA ASN A 154 -8.25 12.06 -19.45
C ASN A 154 -7.06 12.16 -18.47
N GLN A 155 -6.37 11.03 -18.28
CA GLN A 155 -5.23 10.97 -17.37
C GLN A 155 -4.17 12.01 -17.71
N THR A 156 -3.69 12.69 -16.68
CA THR A 156 -2.55 13.62 -16.76
C THR A 156 -1.56 13.34 -15.63
N ALA A 157 -0.31 13.76 -15.82
CA ALA A 157 0.70 13.68 -14.77
C ALA A 157 0.35 14.65 -13.62
N VAL A 158 0.12 14.11 -12.42
CA VAL A 158 -0.13 14.92 -11.22
C VAL A 158 1.18 15.52 -10.73
N ARG A 159 1.20 16.84 -10.57
CA ARG A 159 2.41 17.60 -10.18
C ARG A 159 2.30 18.23 -8.80
N ASP A 160 1.22 17.98 -8.07
CA ASP A 160 0.94 18.61 -6.78
C ASP A 160 1.34 17.76 -5.57
N GLY A 161 1.41 18.41 -4.41
CA GLY A 161 1.71 17.75 -3.14
C GLY A 161 3.05 17.00 -3.17
N PRO A 162 3.08 15.70 -2.80
CA PRO A 162 4.34 14.97 -2.71
C PRO A 162 4.95 14.66 -4.08
N TYR A 163 4.17 14.79 -5.17
CA TYR A 163 4.64 14.60 -6.54
C TYR A 163 5.58 15.71 -7.03
N LYS A 164 5.72 16.80 -6.26
CA LYS A 164 6.74 17.85 -6.49
C LYS A 164 8.16 17.39 -6.15
N PHE A 165 8.30 16.39 -5.29
CA PHE A 165 9.59 15.96 -4.76
C PHE A 165 10.05 14.64 -5.40
N VAL A 166 9.13 13.70 -5.57
CA VAL A 166 9.38 12.36 -6.13
C VAL A 166 8.21 11.94 -7.02
N ARG A 167 8.47 11.15 -8.06
CA ARG A 167 7.43 10.71 -9.01
C ARG A 167 6.47 9.67 -8.44
N HIS A 168 6.92 8.87 -7.46
CA HIS A 168 6.16 7.75 -6.90
C HIS A 168 6.04 7.80 -5.38
N PRO A 169 5.47 8.87 -4.80
CA PRO A 169 5.40 9.03 -3.34
C PRO A 169 4.54 7.97 -2.65
N GLY A 170 3.53 7.43 -3.33
CA GLY A 170 2.72 6.32 -2.81
C GLY A 170 3.56 5.07 -2.52
N TYR A 171 4.46 4.70 -3.43
CA TYR A 171 5.38 3.58 -3.24
C TYR A 171 6.45 3.88 -2.20
N LEU A 172 6.97 5.12 -2.15
CA LEU A 172 7.90 5.54 -1.10
C LEU A 172 7.30 5.35 0.29
N GLY A 173 6.08 5.84 0.50
CA GLY A 173 5.36 5.68 1.76
C GLY A 173 5.12 4.21 2.11
N GLY A 174 4.69 3.41 1.12
CA GLY A 174 4.48 1.97 1.30
C GLY A 174 5.76 1.20 1.68
N ILE A 175 6.89 1.50 1.03
CA ILE A 175 8.19 0.89 1.32
C ILE A 175 8.67 1.28 2.72
N LEU A 176 8.55 2.55 3.09
CA LEU A 176 8.92 3.02 4.42
C LEU A 176 8.12 2.30 5.51
N SER A 177 6.79 2.21 5.33
CA SER A 177 5.94 1.49 6.27
C SER A 177 6.26 -0.01 6.33
N ILE A 178 6.37 -0.71 5.19
CA ILE A 178 6.54 -2.16 5.19
C ILE A 178 7.85 -2.59 5.84
N LEU A 179 8.93 -1.82 5.68
CA LEU A 179 10.22 -2.09 6.32
C LEU A 179 10.22 -1.75 7.82
N SER A 180 9.36 -0.83 8.24
CA SER A 180 9.27 -0.41 9.65
C SER A 180 8.38 -1.33 10.49
N ILE A 181 7.37 -1.98 9.88
CA ILE A 181 6.42 -2.87 10.56
C ILE A 181 7.11 -4.02 11.32
N PRO A 182 8.06 -4.78 10.74
CA PRO A 182 8.77 -5.84 11.47
C PRO A 182 9.46 -5.34 12.73
N VAL A 183 10.14 -4.18 12.66
CA VAL A 183 10.82 -3.57 13.81
C VAL A 183 9.81 -3.12 14.86
N MET A 184 8.69 -2.52 14.46
CA MET A 184 7.58 -2.15 15.35
C MET A 184 7.03 -3.38 16.08
N LEU A 185 6.90 -4.51 15.37
CA LEU A 185 6.39 -5.76 15.94
C LEU A 185 7.44 -6.48 16.80
N GLY A 186 8.71 -6.07 16.78
CA GLY A 186 9.76 -6.78 17.52
C GLY A 186 10.28 -8.03 16.79
N SER A 187 10.07 -8.13 15.47
CA SER A 187 10.49 -9.27 14.66
C SER A 187 11.52 -8.87 13.61
N LEU A 188 12.78 -9.26 13.82
CA LEU A 188 13.83 -9.07 12.81
C LEU A 188 13.72 -10.10 11.68
N TRP A 189 13.20 -11.30 11.95
CA TRP A 189 12.97 -12.31 10.92
C TRP A 189 11.95 -11.85 9.88
N ALA A 190 10.93 -11.09 10.30
CA ALA A 190 9.95 -10.50 9.38
C ALA A 190 10.53 -9.38 8.49
N LEU A 191 11.75 -8.89 8.74
CA LEU A 191 12.43 -7.97 7.81
C LEU A 191 12.76 -8.63 6.47
N LEU A 192 13.02 -9.95 6.44
CA LEU A 192 13.31 -10.66 5.20
C LEU A 192 12.13 -10.62 4.21
N PRO A 193 10.90 -11.05 4.58
CA PRO A 193 9.75 -10.91 3.70
C PRO A 193 9.37 -9.44 3.45
N ALA A 194 9.56 -8.54 4.41
CA ALA A 194 9.35 -7.10 4.18
C ALA A 194 10.30 -6.51 3.12
N ALA A 195 11.59 -6.86 3.17
CA ALA A 195 12.59 -6.45 2.20
C ALA A 195 12.30 -7.04 0.81
N PHE A 196 11.81 -8.28 0.75
CA PHE A 196 11.33 -8.87 -0.49
C PHE A 196 10.16 -8.06 -1.09
N VAL A 197 9.15 -7.71 -0.29
CA VAL A 197 8.02 -6.87 -0.73
C VAL A 197 8.50 -5.48 -1.18
N ALA A 198 9.43 -4.86 -0.45
CA ALA A 198 10.03 -3.59 -0.84
C ALA A 198 10.75 -3.69 -2.19
N GLY A 199 11.54 -4.76 -2.42
CA GLY A 199 12.20 -5.04 -3.69
C GLY A 199 11.21 -5.19 -4.85
N LEU A 200 10.13 -5.97 -4.66
CA LEU A 200 9.06 -6.08 -5.66
C LEU A 200 8.41 -4.73 -5.96
N THR A 201 8.22 -3.90 -4.93
CA THR A 201 7.63 -2.55 -5.08
C THR A 201 8.57 -1.62 -5.85
N ILE A 202 9.88 -1.71 -5.65
CA ILE A 202 10.89 -0.97 -6.42
C ILE A 202 10.89 -1.41 -7.89
N ILE A 203 10.81 -2.72 -8.16
CA ILE A 203 10.69 -3.25 -9.53
C ILE A 203 9.41 -2.73 -10.19
N ARG A 204 8.28 -2.81 -9.48
CA ARG A 204 6.98 -2.29 -9.93
C ARG A 204 7.05 -0.81 -10.28
N THR A 205 7.68 -0.01 -9.40
CA THR A 205 7.92 1.43 -9.61
C THR A 205 8.66 1.68 -10.92
N SER A 206 9.70 0.88 -11.22
CA SER A 206 10.49 1.02 -12.45
C SER A 206 9.65 0.75 -13.70
N PHE A 207 8.83 -0.29 -13.67
CA PHE A 207 7.99 -0.68 -14.80
C PHE A 207 6.84 0.30 -15.02
N GLU A 208 6.23 0.79 -13.94
CA GLU A 208 5.21 1.84 -14.01
C GLU A 208 5.78 3.15 -14.54
N ASP A 209 6.93 3.61 -14.03
CA ASP A 209 7.61 4.82 -14.51
C ASP A 209 7.95 4.74 -16.00
N LYS A 210 8.38 3.56 -16.47
CA LYS A 210 8.65 3.31 -17.88
C LYS A 210 7.37 3.36 -18.71
N ALA A 211 6.31 2.68 -18.28
CA ALA A 211 5.03 2.68 -18.97
C ALA A 211 4.44 4.10 -19.08
N LEU A 212 4.50 4.88 -17.99
CA LEU A 212 4.03 6.27 -17.98
C LEU A 212 4.86 7.14 -18.94
N LYS A 213 6.17 6.98 -19.00
CA LYS A 213 7.01 7.69 -19.98
C LYS A 213 6.69 7.31 -21.42
N GLU A 214 6.32 6.07 -21.68
CA GLU A 214 6.06 5.58 -23.04
C GLU A 214 4.65 5.95 -23.53
N GLU A 215 3.66 5.99 -22.64
CA GLU A 215 2.24 5.99 -23.03
C GLU A 215 1.42 7.17 -22.51
N LEU A 216 1.93 7.93 -21.53
CA LEU A 216 1.23 9.09 -20.96
C LEU A 216 1.83 10.39 -21.50
N ASP A 217 1.03 11.12 -22.28
CA ASP A 217 1.40 12.42 -22.81
C ASP A 217 1.76 13.40 -21.68
N GLY A 218 2.87 14.14 -21.85
CA GLY A 218 3.35 15.11 -20.85
C GLY A 218 4.13 14.51 -19.67
N TYR A 219 4.21 13.17 -19.55
CA TYR A 219 4.92 12.52 -18.44
C TYR A 219 6.45 12.56 -18.61
N LYS A 220 6.96 12.54 -19.85
CA LYS A 220 8.41 12.66 -20.10
C LYS A 220 8.93 13.99 -19.61
N GLU A 221 8.22 15.08 -19.90
CA GLU A 221 8.52 16.45 -19.47
C GLU A 221 8.46 16.55 -17.95
N TYR A 222 7.41 16.01 -17.33
CA TYR A 222 7.32 15.91 -15.87
C TYR A 222 8.52 15.17 -15.27
N SER A 223 8.98 14.09 -15.91
CA SER A 223 10.10 13.30 -15.41
C SER A 223 11.47 13.99 -15.52
N GLN A 224 11.59 15.02 -16.36
CA GLN A 224 12.77 15.87 -16.44
C GLN A 224 12.79 16.93 -15.32
N GLU A 225 11.62 17.43 -14.93
CA GLU A 225 11.46 18.37 -13.82
C GLU A 225 11.65 17.67 -12.46
N VAL A 226 10.92 16.59 -12.23
CA VAL A 226 11.00 15.79 -11.00
C VAL A 226 11.85 14.57 -11.27
N LYS A 227 13.16 14.69 -10.99
CA LYS A 227 14.18 13.70 -11.40
C LYS A 227 14.08 12.36 -10.67
N TYR A 228 13.65 12.37 -9.41
CA TYR A 228 13.68 11.22 -8.52
C TYR A 228 12.40 10.38 -8.58
N ARG A 229 12.53 9.05 -8.61
CA ARG A 229 11.41 8.11 -8.52
C ARG A 229 10.92 7.99 -7.09
N LEU A 230 11.83 7.69 -6.16
CA LEU A 230 11.51 7.37 -4.77
C LEU A 230 12.35 8.16 -3.78
N LEU A 231 13.66 8.25 -3.98
CA LEU A 231 14.59 8.82 -2.99
C LEU A 231 15.38 9.97 -3.62
N PRO A 232 15.18 11.21 -3.13
CA PRO A 232 15.96 12.36 -3.59
C PRO A 232 17.47 12.11 -3.44
N GLY A 233 18.20 12.36 -4.51
CA GLY A 233 19.66 12.19 -4.60
C GLY A 233 20.14 10.76 -4.90
N ILE A 234 19.24 9.77 -4.93
CA ILE A 234 19.60 8.37 -5.20
C ILE A 234 18.93 7.89 -6.49
N TRP A 235 17.60 7.96 -6.57
CA TRP A 235 16.84 7.33 -7.64
C TRP A 235 15.45 7.92 -7.87
#